data_AF-W4L927-F1
#
_entry.id   AF-W4L927-F1
#
_cell.length_a   1.000
_cell.length_b   1.000
_cell.length_c   1.000
_cell.angle_alpha   90.00
_cell.angle_beta   90.00
_cell.angle_gamma   90.00
#
_symmetry.space_group_name_H-M   'P 1'
#
loop_
_entity.id
_entity.type
_entity.pdbx_description
1 polymer ?
#
loop_
_entity_poly.entity_id
_entity_poly.type
_entity_poly.pdbx_seq_one_letter_code
_entity_poly.pdbx_strand_id
1 'polypeptide(L)'
;MISDNDDGGILITGSSSTGNHIQGNFIGTDVTGIAPLANKSHGIIITVNASNNTVGGTVPGAGNTIAYNLADGIFVQSGTGNSIRANAIFENLGLGIDLAPDGVGTGSGANSDKAAPTIDAITPSGANFTVVATTSAGDALDFFRVNNAGVPVVSEDPTAYGEGFLYLGSCVDNGACTGVHMSAITDADPTAGTVQATLLSSGLTSNDTISATATDASGNTSEFGAFFYTTFVHLVSFTATGHGNAIQVSWETAQELFNLGFYLYRALSEQGPFMPITDHLILAELFATTGHVYTYTDQPVIPGASYYYQLEDVDVNGVRTLHGPIRANWVDD
;
A
#
# COMPACT_ATOMS: atom_id res chain seq x y z
N MET A 1 -4.76 20.66 20.39
CA MET A 1 -3.51 20.89 19.65
C MET A 1 -2.37 20.75 20.65
N ILE A 2 -1.42 19.85 20.38
CA ILE A 2 -0.25 19.54 21.21
C ILE A 2 0.98 19.61 20.30
N SER A 3 1.56 20.79 20.21
CA SER A 3 2.46 21.18 19.11
C SER A 3 3.46 22.22 19.62
N ASP A 4 4.60 22.37 18.94
CA ASP A 4 5.72 23.27 19.32
C ASP A 4 6.29 23.03 20.73
N ASN A 5 6.23 21.78 21.22
CA ASN A 5 6.87 21.43 22.48
C ASN A 5 8.39 21.26 22.31
N ASP A 6 9.15 21.65 23.34
CA ASP A 6 10.61 21.49 23.38
C ASP A 6 11.08 20.02 23.46
N ASP A 7 10.16 19.09 23.69
CA ASP A 7 10.35 17.64 23.73
C ASP A 7 9.19 16.96 22.97
N GLY A 8 8.73 15.77 23.39
CA GLY A 8 7.58 15.11 22.79
C GLY A 8 6.23 15.75 23.16
N GLY A 9 5.18 15.38 22.44
CA GLY A 9 3.84 15.94 22.64
C GLY A 9 3.16 15.42 23.91
N ILE A 10 2.92 14.11 24.00
CA ILE A 10 2.25 13.47 25.14
C ILE A 10 3.13 12.35 25.70
N LEU A 11 3.35 12.33 27.02
CA LEU A 11 4.10 11.29 27.72
C LEU A 11 3.18 10.47 28.64
N ILE A 12 3.10 9.16 28.40
CA ILE A 12 2.55 8.17 29.34
C ILE A 12 3.72 7.38 29.92
N THR A 13 3.93 7.49 31.23
CA THR A 13 5.07 6.84 31.90
C THR A 13 4.68 6.17 33.20
N GLY A 14 5.34 5.04 33.48
CA GLY A 14 5.21 4.30 34.72
C GLY A 14 4.23 3.12 34.62
N SER A 15 4.54 2.03 35.31
CA SER A 15 3.78 0.78 35.22
C SER A 15 2.36 0.86 35.78
N SER A 16 2.05 1.89 36.58
CA SER A 16 0.69 2.17 37.06
C SER A 16 -0.14 3.00 36.08
N SER A 17 0.46 3.54 35.03
CA SER A 17 -0.22 4.37 34.03
C SER A 17 -0.91 3.48 33.01
N THR A 18 -2.14 3.09 33.36
CA THR A 18 -2.99 2.20 32.56
C THR A 18 -4.37 2.82 32.33
N GLY A 19 -5.04 2.42 31.25
CA GLY A 19 -6.40 2.88 30.93
C GLY A 19 -6.47 4.35 30.51
N ASN A 20 -5.37 4.95 30.05
CA ASN A 20 -5.39 6.31 29.50
C ASN A 20 -5.94 6.30 28.07
N HIS A 21 -6.72 7.32 27.72
CA HIS A 21 -7.31 7.50 26.40
C HIS A 21 -6.82 8.80 25.76
N ILE A 22 -6.11 8.69 24.63
CA ILE A 22 -5.66 9.82 23.80
C ILE A 22 -6.46 9.75 22.50
N GLN A 23 -7.43 10.64 22.33
CA GLN A 23 -8.38 10.59 21.22
C GLN A 23 -8.69 11.98 20.65
N GLY A 24 -8.84 12.09 19.32
CA GLY A 24 -9.28 13.30 18.63
C GLY A 24 -8.32 14.49 18.73
N ASN A 25 -7.01 14.26 18.92
CA ASN A 25 -6.02 15.31 19.08
C ASN A 25 -5.26 15.62 17.78
N PHE A 26 -4.86 16.88 17.62
CA PHE A 26 -3.87 17.33 16.64
C PHE A 26 -2.52 17.46 17.34
N ILE A 27 -1.51 16.71 16.90
CA ILE A 27 -0.19 16.59 17.53
C ILE A 27 0.89 16.86 16.49
N GLY A 28 1.73 17.87 16.72
CA GLY A 28 2.77 18.31 15.78
C GLY A 28 2.23 19.09 14.56
N THR A 29 0.93 19.36 14.52
CA THR A 29 0.23 20.13 13.48
C THR A 29 -0.37 21.42 14.05
N ASP A 30 -0.80 22.33 13.17
CA ASP A 30 -1.65 23.45 13.54
C ASP A 30 -3.09 23.01 13.89
N VAL A 31 -3.97 23.98 14.20
CA VAL A 31 -5.37 23.70 14.57
C VAL A 31 -6.21 23.09 13.45
N THR A 32 -5.72 23.13 12.21
CA THR A 32 -6.39 22.54 11.05
C THR A 32 -5.92 21.11 10.78
N GLY A 33 -4.82 20.69 11.39
CA GLY A 33 -4.19 19.39 11.13
C GLY A 33 -3.37 19.34 9.84
N ILE A 34 -3.17 20.49 9.17
CA ILE A 34 -2.57 20.56 7.83
C ILE A 34 -1.17 21.15 7.88
N ALA A 35 -0.95 22.25 8.61
CA ALA A 35 0.35 22.91 8.62
C ALA A 35 1.27 22.33 9.71
N PRO A 36 2.59 22.22 9.45
CA PRO A 36 3.54 21.73 10.43
C PRO A 36 3.70 22.71 11.60
N LEU A 37 3.63 22.17 12.82
CA LEU A 37 3.97 22.86 14.07
C LEU A 37 4.65 21.83 15.00
N ALA A 38 5.79 21.33 14.54
CA ALA A 38 6.49 20.16 15.06
C ALA A 38 6.73 20.19 16.57
N ASN A 39 6.55 19.04 17.25
CA ASN A 39 7.23 18.80 18.53
C ASN A 39 8.69 18.42 18.25
N LYS A 40 9.62 18.78 19.14
CA LYS A 40 11.06 18.56 18.92
C LYS A 40 11.53 17.11 19.10
N SER A 41 10.63 16.24 19.55
CA SER A 41 10.83 14.78 19.72
C SER A 41 9.60 14.04 19.19
N HIS A 42 9.28 12.85 19.73
CA HIS A 42 8.15 12.03 19.29
C HIS A 42 6.79 12.69 19.55
N GLY A 43 5.77 12.39 18.76
CA GLY A 43 4.41 12.90 19.00
C GLY A 43 3.82 12.40 20.32
N ILE A 44 3.84 11.07 20.52
CA ILE A 44 3.40 10.41 21.75
C ILE A 44 4.49 9.44 22.21
N ILE A 45 4.77 9.42 23.51
CA ILE A 45 5.77 8.55 24.15
C ILE A 45 5.07 7.68 25.20
N ILE A 46 5.19 6.35 25.08
CA ILE A 46 4.72 5.38 26.07
C ILE A 46 5.93 4.62 26.62
N THR A 47 6.20 4.73 27.92
CA THR A 47 7.45 4.22 28.50
C THR A 47 7.30 3.74 29.94
N VAL A 48 8.36 3.14 30.48
CA VAL A 48 8.47 2.62 31.85
C VAL A 48 7.31 1.66 32.15
N ASN A 49 7.06 0.74 31.22
CA ASN A 49 6.03 -0.30 31.28
C ASN A 49 4.57 0.20 31.38
N ALA A 50 4.28 1.43 30.97
CA ALA A 50 2.91 1.89 30.80
C ALA A 50 2.15 0.98 29.82
N SER A 51 0.99 0.48 30.23
CA SER A 51 0.31 -0.63 29.56
C SER A 51 -1.20 -0.43 29.52
N ASN A 52 -1.91 -1.11 28.61
CA ASN A 52 -3.37 -1.03 28.48
C ASN A 52 -3.88 0.40 28.24
N ASN A 53 -3.18 1.19 27.43
CA ASN A 53 -3.59 2.53 27.04
C ASN A 53 -4.21 2.50 25.63
N THR A 54 -5.04 3.49 25.32
CA THR A 54 -5.69 3.64 24.01
C THR A 54 -5.26 4.94 23.36
N VAL A 55 -4.68 4.85 22.17
CA VAL A 55 -4.35 5.96 21.29
C VAL A 55 -5.20 5.82 20.03
N GLY A 56 -6.20 6.70 19.90
CA GLY A 56 -7.15 6.67 18.80
C GLY A 56 -8.36 5.78 19.07
N GLY A 57 -8.93 5.22 18.00
CA GLY A 57 -10.09 4.33 18.04
C GLY A 57 -10.93 4.40 16.78
N THR A 58 -11.64 3.32 16.47
CA THR A 58 -12.44 3.17 15.23
C THR A 58 -13.78 3.91 15.26
N VAL A 59 -14.15 4.49 16.40
CA VAL A 59 -15.33 5.36 16.52
C VAL A 59 -15.03 6.69 15.82
N PRO A 60 -15.96 7.25 15.01
CA PRO A 60 -15.74 8.54 14.35
C PRO A 60 -15.30 9.64 15.31
N GLY A 61 -14.19 10.31 14.97
CA GLY A 61 -13.59 11.38 15.78
C GLY A 61 -12.65 10.91 16.90
N ALA A 62 -12.48 9.61 17.12
CA ALA A 62 -11.53 9.11 18.12
C ALA A 62 -10.08 9.10 17.61
N GLY A 63 -9.85 8.93 16.31
CA GLY A 63 -8.53 8.98 15.69
C GLY A 63 -7.81 10.32 15.93
N ASN A 64 -6.53 10.27 16.28
CA ASN A 64 -5.68 11.46 16.37
C ASN A 64 -5.03 11.77 15.02
N THR A 65 -4.64 13.02 14.81
CA THR A 65 -3.75 13.47 13.72
C THR A 65 -2.38 13.75 14.31
N ILE A 66 -1.38 12.95 13.94
CA ILE A 66 -0.04 12.95 14.51
C ILE A 66 0.96 13.10 13.36
N ALA A 67 1.49 14.30 13.18
CA ALA A 67 2.32 14.59 12.03
C ALA A 67 3.41 15.61 12.34
N TYR A 68 4.44 15.64 11.50
CA TYR A 68 5.52 16.62 11.54
C TYR A 68 6.37 16.62 12.81
N ASN A 69 6.31 15.58 13.63
CA ASN A 69 7.17 15.48 14.81
C ASN A 69 8.61 15.20 14.36
N LEU A 70 9.61 15.72 15.09
CA LEU A 70 11.02 15.59 14.70
C LEU A 70 11.64 14.21 15.06
N ALA A 71 10.83 13.27 15.53
CA ALA A 71 11.17 11.85 15.70
C ALA A 71 9.96 11.01 15.27
N ASP A 72 9.68 9.87 15.90
CA ASP A 72 8.52 9.03 15.55
C ASP A 72 7.17 9.70 15.88
N GLY A 73 6.11 9.30 15.17
CA GLY A 73 4.75 9.72 15.51
C GLY A 73 4.36 9.22 16.90
N ILE A 74 4.48 7.91 17.12
CA ILE A 74 4.23 7.25 18.40
C ILE A 74 5.38 6.31 18.73
N PHE A 75 6.09 6.60 19.82
CA PHE A 75 7.16 5.76 20.34
C PHE A 75 6.70 4.98 21.56
N VAL A 76 6.71 3.65 21.48
CA VAL A 76 6.39 2.76 22.60
C VAL A 76 7.66 2.04 23.02
N GLN A 77 8.29 2.56 24.07
CA GLN A 77 9.55 2.02 24.57
C GLN A 77 9.37 0.68 25.31
N SER A 78 8.23 0.51 25.99
CA SER A 78 7.94 -0.67 26.83
C SER A 78 6.47 -0.74 27.23
N GLY A 79 6.06 -1.86 27.82
CA GLY A 79 4.68 -2.13 28.22
C GLY A 79 3.90 -2.89 27.15
N THR A 80 2.69 -3.33 27.48
CA THR A 80 1.85 -4.15 26.60
C THR A 80 0.40 -3.71 26.62
N GLY A 81 -0.39 -4.20 25.67
CA GLY A 81 -1.81 -3.87 25.53
C GLY A 81 -2.08 -2.41 25.16
N ASN A 82 -1.09 -1.69 24.63
CA ASN A 82 -1.30 -0.32 24.18
C ASN A 82 -1.92 -0.34 22.77
N SER A 83 -3.21 -0.07 22.70
CA SER A 83 -3.99 -0.08 21.46
C SER A 83 -3.80 1.24 20.70
N ILE A 84 -3.32 1.16 19.46
CA ILE A 84 -2.98 2.31 18.62
C ILE A 84 -3.74 2.18 17.30
N ARG A 85 -4.98 2.65 17.27
CA ARG A 85 -5.91 2.36 16.17
C ARG A 85 -6.48 3.60 15.51
N ALA A 86 -6.67 3.54 14.20
CA ALA A 86 -7.33 4.57 13.40
C ALA A 86 -6.78 6.00 13.58
N ASN A 87 -5.49 6.15 13.87
CA ASN A 87 -4.81 7.44 13.89
C ASN A 87 -4.33 7.79 12.48
N ALA A 88 -4.45 9.05 12.09
CA ALA A 88 -3.74 9.60 10.95
C ALA A 88 -2.32 9.95 11.41
N ILE A 89 -1.32 9.19 10.98
CA ILE A 89 0.08 9.35 11.37
C ILE A 89 0.90 9.52 10.10
N PHE A 90 1.51 10.68 9.89
CA PHE A 90 2.20 10.98 8.64
C PHE A 90 3.26 12.08 8.79
N GLU A 91 4.25 12.11 7.89
CA GLU A 91 5.29 13.14 7.79
C GLU A 91 6.03 13.40 9.11
N ASN A 92 6.19 12.37 9.95
CA ASN A 92 7.12 12.42 11.08
C ASN A 92 8.54 12.13 10.58
N LEU A 93 9.57 12.59 11.29
CA LEU A 93 10.96 12.39 10.84
C LEU A 93 11.43 10.94 11.05
N GLY A 94 10.83 10.23 12.01
CA GLY A 94 11.05 8.81 12.26
C GLY A 94 9.90 7.93 11.74
N LEU A 95 9.69 6.78 12.38
CA LEU A 95 8.59 5.86 12.07
C LEU A 95 7.24 6.46 12.46
N GLY A 96 6.15 6.02 11.83
CA GLY A 96 4.81 6.38 12.29
C GLY A 96 4.53 5.82 13.69
N ILE A 97 4.82 4.54 13.89
CA ILE A 97 4.78 3.84 15.17
C ILE A 97 6.10 3.07 15.31
N ASP A 98 6.78 3.22 16.43
CA ASP A 98 8.00 2.48 16.77
C ASP A 98 7.79 1.68 18.07
N LEU A 99 8.00 0.37 17.99
CA LEU A 99 7.98 -0.55 19.13
C LEU A 99 9.41 -0.95 19.52
N ALA A 100 10.14 -0.01 20.11
CA ALA A 100 11.54 -0.14 20.50
C ALA A 100 11.93 -1.51 21.11
N PRO A 101 13.17 -2.01 20.87
CA PRO A 101 14.33 -1.25 20.37
C PRO A 101 14.50 -1.28 18.84
N ASP A 102 14.58 -0.07 18.26
CA ASP A 102 14.74 0.34 16.85
C ASP A 102 14.57 -0.75 15.78
N GLY A 103 13.45 -0.66 15.05
CA GLY A 103 13.23 -1.32 13.78
C GLY A 103 12.02 -2.25 13.78
N VAL A 104 11.38 -2.36 12.61
CA VAL A 104 10.14 -3.11 12.51
C VAL A 104 10.34 -4.61 12.73
N GLY A 105 9.70 -5.15 13.77
CA GLY A 105 9.68 -6.58 14.06
C GLY A 105 11.03 -7.20 14.45
N THR A 106 11.89 -6.47 15.18
CA THR A 106 13.24 -6.93 15.58
C THR A 106 13.27 -8.01 16.67
N GLY A 107 12.12 -8.54 17.11
CA GLY A 107 12.07 -9.73 17.96
C GLY A 107 12.11 -9.45 19.47
N SER A 108 11.88 -8.22 19.91
CA SER A 108 11.94 -7.83 21.34
C SER A 108 11.23 -6.52 21.70
N GLY A 109 10.31 -6.05 20.86
CA GLY A 109 9.61 -4.77 21.01
C GLY A 109 8.59 -4.69 22.14
N ALA A 110 8.18 -3.46 22.47
CA ALA A 110 6.99 -3.21 23.27
C ALA A 110 5.72 -3.81 22.61
N ASN A 111 4.58 -3.80 23.30
CA ASN A 111 3.35 -4.43 22.80
C ASN A 111 3.56 -5.91 22.42
N SER A 112 4.36 -6.62 23.22
CA SER A 112 4.70 -8.02 22.98
C SER A 112 5.34 -8.27 21.61
N ASP A 113 6.06 -7.28 21.07
CA ASP A 113 6.65 -7.32 19.73
C ASP A 113 5.62 -7.68 18.65
N LYS A 114 4.45 -7.04 18.71
CA LYS A 114 3.34 -7.38 17.81
C LYS A 114 3.79 -7.25 16.36
N ALA A 115 3.88 -8.38 15.66
CA ALA A 115 4.25 -8.41 14.26
C ALA A 115 3.28 -7.59 13.40
N ALA A 116 3.85 -6.73 12.56
CA ALA A 116 3.13 -5.97 11.56
C ALA A 116 2.55 -6.90 10.48
N PRO A 117 1.37 -6.59 9.93
CA PRO A 117 0.81 -7.35 8.82
C PRO A 117 1.61 -7.08 7.54
N THR A 118 1.58 -8.03 6.60
CA THR A 118 2.04 -7.79 5.22
C THR A 118 0.84 -7.48 4.35
N ILE A 119 1.01 -6.57 3.39
CA ILE A 119 0.10 -6.44 2.26
C ILE A 119 0.68 -7.29 1.13
N ASP A 120 -0.01 -8.36 0.76
CA ASP A 120 0.51 -9.36 -0.18
C ASP A 120 0.11 -9.06 -1.62
N ALA A 121 -1.08 -8.49 -1.82
CA ALA A 121 -1.56 -8.07 -3.12
C ALA A 121 -2.64 -6.97 -3.00
N ILE A 122 -2.66 -6.08 -3.98
CA ILE A 122 -3.78 -5.17 -4.21
C ILE A 122 -4.14 -5.24 -5.69
N THR A 123 -5.34 -5.73 -5.98
CA THR A 123 -5.78 -6.02 -7.36
C THR A 123 -7.05 -5.24 -7.69
N PRO A 124 -7.16 -4.58 -8.85
CA PRO A 124 -8.40 -3.96 -9.29
C PRO A 124 -9.57 -4.97 -9.32
N SER A 125 -10.75 -4.52 -8.88
CA SER A 125 -11.99 -5.30 -8.85
C SER A 125 -13.17 -4.40 -9.26
N GLY A 126 -13.39 -4.30 -10.57
CA GLY A 126 -14.34 -3.34 -11.14
C GLY A 126 -13.92 -1.91 -10.83
N ALA A 127 -14.79 -1.15 -10.16
CA ALA A 127 -14.46 0.19 -9.70
C ALA A 127 -13.64 0.20 -8.40
N ASN A 128 -13.49 -0.94 -7.70
CA ASN A 128 -12.86 -1.04 -6.37
C ASN A 128 -11.51 -1.74 -6.45
N PHE A 129 -10.88 -2.02 -5.30
CA PHE A 129 -9.70 -2.86 -5.20
C PHE A 129 -9.93 -4.00 -4.20
N THR A 130 -9.40 -5.19 -4.50
CA THR A 130 -9.25 -6.27 -3.54
C THR A 130 -7.86 -6.15 -2.91
N VAL A 131 -7.79 -6.07 -1.59
CA VAL A 131 -6.54 -6.16 -0.84
C VAL A 131 -6.45 -7.56 -0.20
N VAL A 132 -5.28 -8.17 -0.32
CA VAL A 132 -4.90 -9.41 0.38
C VAL A 132 -3.77 -9.05 1.31
N ALA A 133 -3.92 -9.40 2.59
CA ALA A 133 -2.95 -9.10 3.62
C ALA A 133 -2.78 -10.30 4.56
N THR A 134 -1.57 -10.55 5.05
CA THR A 134 -1.29 -11.62 6.00
C THR A 134 -1.00 -11.08 7.38
N THR A 135 -1.50 -11.76 8.40
CA THR A 135 -1.37 -11.40 9.82
C THR A 135 -1.46 -12.62 10.73
N SER A 136 -1.41 -12.42 12.06
CA SER A 136 -1.73 -13.50 12.99
C SER A 136 -3.24 -13.70 13.06
N ALA A 137 -3.68 -14.96 13.10
CA ALA A 137 -5.10 -15.31 13.11
C ALA A 137 -5.84 -14.63 14.27
N GLY A 138 -6.96 -13.99 13.95
CA GLY A 138 -7.82 -13.28 14.91
C GLY A 138 -7.42 -11.83 15.22
N ASP A 139 -6.32 -11.33 14.66
CA ASP A 139 -5.97 -9.92 14.77
C ASP A 139 -6.93 -9.02 13.96
N ALA A 140 -7.12 -7.81 14.45
CA ALA A 140 -7.80 -6.75 13.73
C ALA A 140 -6.80 -5.92 12.93
N LEU A 141 -6.95 -5.90 11.60
CA LEU A 141 -6.14 -5.11 10.68
C LEU A 141 -6.79 -3.74 10.50
N ASP A 142 -6.04 -2.67 10.74
CA ASP A 142 -6.43 -1.31 10.35
C ASP A 142 -5.67 -0.95 9.07
N PHE A 143 -6.40 -0.61 8.00
CA PHE A 143 -5.82 -0.22 6.72
C PHE A 143 -5.76 1.30 6.58
N PHE A 144 -4.66 1.77 5.99
CA PHE A 144 -4.41 3.18 5.81
C PHE A 144 -3.94 3.46 4.40
N ARG A 145 -4.39 4.57 3.85
CA ARG A 145 -3.74 5.20 2.72
C ARG A 145 -2.57 6.00 3.25
N VAL A 146 -1.42 5.81 2.63
CA VAL A 146 -0.15 6.42 3.05
C VAL A 146 -0.05 7.83 2.51
N ASN A 147 -0.45 8.03 1.25
CA ASN A 147 -0.32 9.31 0.56
C ASN A 147 -1.47 10.28 0.81
N ASN A 148 -1.20 11.57 0.63
CA ASN A 148 -2.22 12.63 0.60
C ASN A 148 -2.70 12.87 -0.84
N ALA A 149 -3.98 13.18 -1.05
CA ALA A 149 -4.56 13.27 -2.39
C ALA A 149 -4.22 14.64 -2.99
N GLY A 150 -3.53 14.64 -4.13
CA GLY A 150 -3.14 15.88 -4.83
C GLY A 150 -1.78 16.45 -4.45
N VAL A 151 -1.01 15.78 -3.59
CA VAL A 151 0.43 16.04 -3.40
C VAL A 151 1.17 14.80 -3.93
N PRO A 152 2.04 14.95 -4.95
CA PRO A 152 2.79 13.82 -5.45
C PRO A 152 3.76 13.37 -4.36
N VAL A 153 3.48 12.19 -3.80
CA VAL A 153 4.36 11.45 -2.89
C VAL A 153 4.57 12.21 -1.58
N VAL A 154 4.02 11.68 -0.48
CA VAL A 154 4.62 11.91 0.85
C VAL A 154 6.09 11.63 0.65
N SER A 155 6.96 12.61 0.88
CA SER A 155 8.40 12.49 0.65
C SER A 155 8.83 11.08 1.05
N GLU A 156 9.41 10.32 0.12
CA GLU A 156 9.82 8.92 0.31
C GLU A 156 10.09 8.66 1.78
N ASP A 157 9.18 7.94 2.46
CA ASP A 157 9.33 7.66 3.87
C ASP A 157 10.74 7.06 4.06
N PRO A 158 11.67 7.79 4.70
CA PRO A 158 13.08 7.45 4.68
C PRO A 158 13.37 6.16 5.47
N THR A 159 12.37 5.66 6.21
CA THR A 159 12.49 4.44 7.03
C THR A 159 12.14 3.17 6.27
N ALA A 160 11.51 3.28 5.08
CA ALA A 160 10.92 2.16 4.31
C ALA A 160 9.75 1.42 4.99
N TYR A 161 9.28 1.88 6.16
CA TYR A 161 8.17 1.30 6.89
C TYR A 161 7.10 2.33 7.21
N GLY A 162 6.01 2.24 6.47
CA GLY A 162 4.68 2.43 7.04
C GLY A 162 4.39 3.72 7.82
N GLU A 163 3.75 4.70 7.18
CA GLU A 163 2.90 5.68 7.84
C GLU A 163 1.46 5.51 7.33
N GLY A 164 0.49 6.19 7.95
CA GLY A 164 -0.92 6.10 7.61
C GLY A 164 -1.59 7.46 7.63
N PHE A 165 -1.60 8.16 6.49
CA PHE A 165 -2.22 9.48 6.35
C PHE A 165 -3.74 9.44 6.55
N LEU A 166 -4.44 8.47 5.93
CA LEU A 166 -5.89 8.36 6.00
C LEU A 166 -6.30 6.96 6.41
N TYR A 167 -7.04 6.85 7.51
CA TYR A 167 -7.67 5.61 7.92
C TYR A 167 -8.80 5.19 6.96
N LEU A 168 -8.71 3.98 6.43
CA LEU A 168 -9.66 3.45 5.44
C LEU A 168 -10.73 2.57 6.09
N GLY A 169 -10.33 1.83 7.12
CA GLY A 169 -11.20 0.95 7.88
C GLY A 169 -10.44 -0.21 8.51
N SER A 170 -11.18 -1.10 9.15
CA SER A 170 -10.63 -2.30 9.78
C SER A 170 -11.29 -3.56 9.29
N CYS A 171 -10.53 -4.65 9.20
CA CYS A 171 -11.06 -6.00 9.02
C CYS A 171 -10.46 -6.92 10.08
N VAL A 172 -11.18 -7.99 10.41
CA VAL A 172 -10.68 -9.08 11.25
C VAL A 172 -10.63 -10.33 10.39
N ASP A 173 -9.58 -11.14 10.55
CA ASP A 173 -9.52 -12.47 9.93
C ASP A 173 -10.78 -13.28 10.27
N ASN A 174 -11.41 -13.85 9.23
CA ASN A 174 -12.70 -14.56 9.32
C ASN A 174 -13.83 -13.73 9.99
N GLY A 175 -13.74 -12.40 9.92
CA GLY A 175 -14.64 -11.44 10.56
C GLY A 175 -15.20 -10.40 9.60
N ALA A 176 -15.87 -9.38 10.16
CA ALA A 176 -16.44 -8.29 9.38
C ALA A 176 -15.39 -7.19 9.12
N CYS A 177 -15.44 -6.61 7.93
CA CYS A 177 -14.82 -5.32 7.67
C CYS A 177 -15.76 -4.17 8.11
N THR A 178 -15.17 -3.13 8.68
CA THR A 178 -15.83 -1.91 9.14
C THR A 178 -15.06 -0.68 8.65
N GLY A 179 -15.73 0.47 8.51
CA GLY A 179 -15.13 1.69 7.97
C GLY A 179 -15.77 2.10 6.65
N VAL A 180 -15.63 3.38 6.29
CA VAL A 180 -16.33 3.98 5.15
C VAL A 180 -15.69 3.69 3.80
N HIS A 181 -14.43 3.21 3.79
CA HIS A 181 -13.69 2.84 2.58
C HIS A 181 -13.49 1.31 2.47
N MET A 182 -14.15 0.51 3.31
CA MET A 182 -14.01 -0.95 3.33
C MET A 182 -15.36 -1.64 3.13
N SER A 183 -15.36 -2.71 2.33
CA SER A 183 -16.47 -3.67 2.25
C SER A 183 -15.92 -5.08 2.40
N ALA A 184 -16.70 -5.94 3.06
CA ALA A 184 -16.29 -7.32 3.32
C ALA A 184 -16.22 -8.15 2.02
N ILE A 185 -15.16 -8.94 1.91
CA ILE A 185 -15.18 -10.25 1.23
C ILE A 185 -14.76 -11.27 2.27
N THR A 186 -15.46 -12.39 2.33
CA THR A 186 -15.13 -13.53 3.20
C THR A 186 -13.87 -14.20 2.68
N ASP A 187 -12.79 -14.12 3.46
CA ASP A 187 -11.81 -15.20 3.46
C ASP A 187 -12.54 -16.50 3.84
N ALA A 188 -12.36 -17.54 3.04
CA ALA A 188 -12.97 -18.85 3.23
C ALA A 188 -12.05 -19.80 4.01
N ASP A 189 -10.81 -19.41 4.30
CA ASP A 189 -9.82 -20.24 4.99
C ASP A 189 -9.46 -19.72 6.39
N PRO A 190 -10.20 -20.11 7.44
CA PRO A 190 -9.95 -19.69 8.82
C PRO A 190 -8.62 -20.22 9.41
N THR A 191 -7.77 -20.89 8.63
CA THR A 191 -6.48 -21.41 9.07
C THR A 191 -5.27 -20.66 8.52
N ALA A 192 -5.46 -19.73 7.58
CA ALA A 192 -4.34 -19.14 6.83
C ALA A 192 -3.85 -17.76 7.34
N GLY A 193 -4.49 -17.12 8.33
CA GLY A 193 -4.09 -15.79 8.80
C GLY A 193 -4.08 -14.73 7.69
N THR A 194 -4.87 -14.95 6.62
CA THR A 194 -4.88 -14.15 5.41
C THR A 194 -6.21 -13.40 5.34
N VAL A 195 -6.19 -12.08 5.37
CA VAL A 195 -7.37 -11.24 5.23
C VAL A 195 -7.51 -10.81 3.77
N GLN A 196 -8.63 -11.17 3.15
CA GLN A 196 -9.04 -10.60 1.87
C GLN A 196 -10.17 -9.59 2.09
N ALA A 197 -9.98 -8.35 1.64
CA ALA A 197 -10.98 -7.29 1.80
C ALA A 197 -11.15 -6.48 0.52
N THR A 198 -12.28 -5.77 0.39
CA THR A 198 -12.49 -4.81 -0.70
C THR A 198 -12.32 -3.39 -0.21
N LEU A 199 -11.36 -2.68 -0.79
CA LEU A 199 -11.19 -1.25 -0.70
C LEU A 199 -12.14 -0.57 -1.69
N LEU A 200 -13.07 0.23 -1.18
CA LEU A 200 -14.01 1.00 -1.98
C LEU A 200 -13.28 2.20 -2.60
N SER A 201 -13.46 2.45 -3.90
CA SER A 201 -12.79 3.55 -4.61
C SER A 201 -13.31 4.95 -4.29
N SER A 202 -13.98 5.14 -3.16
CA SER A 202 -14.54 6.42 -2.68
C SER A 202 -13.46 7.41 -2.25
N GLY A 203 -12.48 7.67 -3.13
CA GLY A 203 -11.33 8.54 -2.92
C GLY A 203 -9.98 7.87 -3.20
N LEU A 204 -9.96 6.54 -3.41
CA LEU A 204 -8.73 5.81 -3.74
C LEU A 204 -8.48 5.75 -5.24
N THR A 205 -7.21 5.90 -5.63
CA THR A 205 -6.71 5.81 -7.00
C THR A 205 -5.60 4.76 -7.10
N SER A 206 -5.24 4.37 -8.31
CA SER A 206 -4.08 3.48 -8.56
C SER A 206 -2.72 4.09 -8.19
N ASN A 207 -2.69 5.36 -7.76
CA ASN A 207 -1.49 6.02 -7.23
C ASN A 207 -1.41 5.93 -5.70
N ASP A 208 -2.38 5.30 -5.06
CA ASP A 208 -2.43 5.23 -3.61
C ASP A 208 -1.65 4.03 -3.09
N THR A 209 -0.73 4.34 -2.19
CA THR A 209 -0.01 3.33 -1.43
C THR A 209 -0.81 3.00 -0.19
N ILE A 210 -0.89 1.71 0.14
CA ILE A 210 -1.60 1.22 1.32
C ILE A 210 -0.60 0.64 2.33
N SER A 211 -0.83 0.94 3.60
CA SER A 211 -0.19 0.30 4.75
C SER A 211 -1.26 -0.28 5.68
N ALA A 212 -0.83 -1.09 6.65
CA ALA A 212 -1.72 -1.59 7.68
C ALA A 212 -1.00 -1.79 9.01
N THR A 213 -1.75 -1.76 10.10
CA THR A 213 -1.32 -2.24 11.42
C THR A 213 -2.19 -3.42 11.84
N ALA A 214 -1.69 -4.28 12.73
CA ALA A 214 -2.44 -5.37 13.32
C ALA A 214 -2.56 -5.14 14.84
N THR A 215 -3.77 -5.31 15.38
CA THR A 215 -4.01 -5.28 16.83
C THR A 215 -4.56 -6.61 17.30
N ASP A 216 -3.91 -7.21 18.29
CA ASP A 216 -4.40 -8.45 18.91
C ASP A 216 -5.55 -8.19 19.89
N ALA A 217 -6.18 -9.27 20.37
CA ALA A 217 -7.29 -9.19 21.33
C ALA A 217 -6.88 -8.63 22.71
N SER A 218 -5.58 -8.57 23.02
CA SER A 218 -5.05 -7.96 24.26
C SER A 218 -4.77 -6.46 24.09
N GLY A 219 -5.00 -5.90 22.90
CA GLY A 219 -4.77 -4.50 22.59
C GLY A 219 -3.34 -4.19 22.15
N ASN A 220 -2.47 -5.17 21.95
CA ASN A 220 -1.13 -4.92 21.40
C ASN A 220 -1.26 -4.55 19.93
N THR A 221 -0.90 -3.31 19.57
CA THR A 221 -0.85 -2.90 18.16
C THR A 221 0.58 -2.93 17.66
N SER A 222 0.77 -3.44 16.45
CA SER A 222 2.03 -3.44 15.73
C SER A 222 2.43 -2.05 15.27
N GLU A 223 3.68 -1.93 14.84
CA GLU A 223 4.11 -0.89 13.91
C GLU A 223 3.37 -1.05 12.57
N PHE A 224 3.51 -0.07 11.68
CA PHE A 224 2.96 -0.21 10.33
C PHE A 224 3.75 -1.24 9.52
N GLY A 225 3.03 -2.06 8.76
CA GLY A 225 3.62 -2.96 7.78
C GLY A 225 4.27 -2.20 6.63
N ALA A 226 5.23 -2.86 5.97
CA ALA A 226 5.85 -2.34 4.76
C ALA A 226 4.78 -2.05 3.70
N PHE A 227 4.98 -0.95 2.98
CA PHE A 227 4.06 -0.50 1.95
C PHE A 227 4.03 -1.45 0.76
N PHE A 228 2.84 -1.66 0.20
CA PHE A 228 2.70 -2.29 -1.11
C PHE A 228 2.35 -1.23 -2.15
N TYR A 229 3.14 -1.19 -3.23
CA TYR A 229 2.81 -0.37 -4.39
C TYR A 229 1.77 -1.11 -5.23
N THR A 230 0.65 -0.45 -5.55
CA THR A 230 -0.23 -0.95 -6.61
C THR A 230 0.49 -0.76 -7.96
N THR A 231 1.31 -1.71 -8.38
CA THR A 231 1.90 -1.70 -9.73
C THR A 231 0.82 -2.17 -10.68
N PHE A 232 0.23 -1.22 -11.42
CA PHE A 232 -0.71 -1.55 -12.48
C PHE A 232 -0.32 -0.80 -13.74
N VAL A 233 0.08 -1.56 -14.77
CA VAL A 233 0.05 -1.03 -16.14
C VAL A 233 -1.40 -1.07 -16.62
N HIS A 234 -2.04 0.10 -16.68
CA HIS A 234 -3.32 0.22 -17.38
C HIS A 234 -3.07 0.45 -18.86
N LEU A 235 -3.37 -0.52 -19.72
CA LEU A 235 -3.27 -0.30 -21.16
C LEU A 235 -4.43 0.59 -21.63
N VAL A 236 -4.11 1.74 -22.22
CA VAL A 236 -5.06 2.52 -23.04
C VAL A 236 -5.36 1.76 -24.32
N SER A 237 -4.34 1.13 -24.90
CA SER A 237 -4.50 0.32 -26.10
C SER A 237 -3.48 -0.81 -26.14
N PHE A 238 -3.87 -1.90 -26.81
CA PHE A 238 -2.97 -2.96 -27.24
C PHE A 238 -3.46 -3.48 -28.58
N THR A 239 -2.69 -3.26 -29.64
CA THR A 239 -3.08 -3.50 -31.03
C THR A 239 -1.96 -4.17 -31.81
N ALA A 240 -2.33 -4.94 -32.83
CA ALA A 240 -1.41 -5.58 -33.74
C ALA A 240 -1.94 -5.41 -35.17
N THR A 241 -1.16 -4.76 -36.02
CA THR A 241 -1.56 -4.40 -37.38
C THR A 241 -0.56 -4.93 -38.40
N GLY A 242 -1.02 -5.77 -39.32
CA GLY A 242 -0.19 -6.40 -40.35
C GLY A 242 -0.10 -5.59 -41.63
N HIS A 243 1.13 -5.40 -42.12
CA HIS A 243 1.47 -4.73 -43.38
C HIS A 243 2.51 -5.55 -44.14
N GLY A 244 2.15 -6.06 -45.32
CA GLY A 244 3.03 -6.92 -46.11
C GLY A 244 3.59 -8.09 -45.29
N ASN A 245 4.90 -8.15 -45.09
CA ASN A 245 5.58 -9.23 -44.36
C ASN A 245 5.92 -8.89 -42.89
N ALA A 246 5.32 -7.85 -42.32
CA ALA A 246 5.56 -7.42 -40.94
C ALA A 246 4.23 -7.19 -40.19
N ILE A 247 4.25 -7.34 -38.87
CA ILE A 247 3.18 -6.88 -37.98
C ILE A 247 3.75 -5.85 -37.03
N GLN A 248 3.15 -4.66 -36.99
CA GLN A 248 3.43 -3.66 -35.97
C GLN A 248 2.52 -3.94 -34.77
N VAL A 249 3.13 -4.31 -33.66
CA VAL A 249 2.48 -4.42 -32.35
C VAL A 249 2.67 -3.10 -31.64
N SER A 250 1.59 -2.48 -31.18
CA SER A 250 1.65 -1.23 -30.43
C SER A 250 0.78 -1.29 -29.19
N TRP A 251 1.30 -0.79 -28.08
CA TRP A 251 0.54 -0.60 -26.86
C TRP A 251 0.78 0.81 -26.34
N GLU A 252 -0.28 1.36 -25.78
CA GLU A 252 -0.22 2.61 -25.06
C GLU A 252 -0.60 2.31 -23.63
N THR A 253 0.25 2.73 -22.71
CA THR A 253 -0.04 2.70 -21.29
C THR A 253 -0.72 4.00 -20.91
N ALA A 254 -1.63 3.97 -19.95
CA ALA A 254 -2.20 5.19 -19.36
C ALA A 254 -1.23 5.76 -18.32
N GLN A 255 -0.45 4.85 -17.72
CA GLN A 255 0.56 5.10 -16.69
C GLN A 255 1.49 3.88 -16.54
N GLU A 256 2.75 4.11 -16.17
CA GLU A 256 3.79 3.08 -16.05
C GLU A 256 4.67 3.26 -14.80
N LEU A 257 4.04 3.56 -13.67
CA LEU A 257 4.78 3.71 -12.43
C LEU A 257 5.43 2.37 -12.04
N PHE A 258 6.74 2.44 -11.78
CA PHE A 258 7.52 1.32 -11.26
C PHE A 258 7.47 0.06 -12.13
N ASN A 259 7.26 0.22 -13.44
CA ASN A 259 7.42 -0.84 -14.43
C ASN A 259 8.87 -0.86 -14.95
N LEU A 260 9.54 -2.02 -14.94
CA LEU A 260 10.84 -2.17 -15.59
C LEU A 260 10.70 -2.22 -17.11
N GLY A 261 9.61 -2.79 -17.61
CA GLY A 261 9.37 -2.90 -19.04
C GLY A 261 8.48 -4.06 -19.42
N PHE A 262 8.60 -4.49 -20.68
CA PHE A 262 7.68 -5.44 -21.30
C PHE A 262 8.38 -6.56 -22.06
N TYR A 263 7.77 -7.75 -22.07
CA TYR A 263 8.04 -8.83 -23.01
C TYR A 263 6.84 -9.01 -23.95
N LEU A 264 7.12 -9.36 -25.20
CA LEU A 264 6.09 -9.74 -26.17
C LEU A 264 6.18 -11.22 -26.51
N TYR A 265 5.01 -11.82 -26.63
CA TYR A 265 4.84 -13.20 -27.03
C TYR A 265 3.92 -13.29 -28.24
N ARG A 266 4.14 -14.31 -29.08
CA ARG A 266 3.36 -14.58 -30.28
C ARG A 266 2.90 -16.03 -30.34
N ALA A 267 1.69 -16.25 -30.84
CA ALA A 267 1.16 -17.57 -31.19
C ALA A 267 0.49 -17.57 -32.57
N LEU A 268 0.32 -18.78 -33.13
CA LEU A 268 -0.47 -19.00 -34.36
C LEU A 268 -1.95 -19.29 -34.07
N SER A 269 -2.30 -19.48 -32.79
CA SER A 269 -3.66 -19.68 -32.31
C SER A 269 -3.90 -18.86 -31.06
N GLU A 270 -5.15 -18.47 -30.81
CA GLU A 270 -5.54 -17.71 -29.62
C GLU A 270 -5.20 -18.43 -28.31
N GLN A 271 -5.21 -19.77 -28.34
CA GLN A 271 -4.92 -20.62 -27.19
C GLN A 271 -3.43 -20.94 -27.04
N GLY A 272 -2.57 -20.35 -27.88
CA GLY A 272 -1.14 -20.60 -27.87
C GLY A 272 -0.70 -21.81 -28.71
N PRO A 273 0.48 -22.39 -28.43
CA PRO A 273 1.45 -21.92 -27.44
C PRO A 273 2.01 -20.55 -27.82
N PHE A 274 2.17 -19.68 -26.82
CA PHE A 274 2.80 -18.37 -26.97
C PHE A 274 4.31 -18.49 -26.79
N MET A 275 5.06 -18.00 -27.78
CA MET A 275 6.52 -18.01 -27.79
C MET A 275 7.04 -16.57 -27.69
N PRO A 276 8.09 -16.31 -26.90
CA PRO A 276 8.67 -14.96 -26.80
C PRO A 276 9.21 -14.52 -28.17
N ILE A 277 8.96 -13.28 -28.54
CA ILE A 277 9.51 -12.64 -29.75
C ILE A 277 10.49 -11.51 -29.44
N THR A 278 10.46 -11.00 -28.21
CA THR A 278 11.49 -10.14 -27.64
C THR A 278 12.56 -10.97 -26.95
N ASP A 279 13.83 -10.71 -27.25
CA ASP A 279 15.00 -11.35 -26.61
C ASP A 279 15.41 -10.65 -25.30
N HIS A 280 15.05 -9.38 -25.16
CA HIS A 280 15.31 -8.54 -24.00
C HIS A 280 14.06 -7.74 -23.60
N LEU A 281 14.06 -7.25 -22.36
CA LEU A 281 12.99 -6.43 -21.83
C LEU A 281 12.93 -5.12 -22.64
N ILE A 282 11.75 -4.81 -23.19
CA ILE A 282 11.48 -3.49 -23.76
C ILE A 282 11.30 -2.55 -22.58
N LEU A 283 12.35 -1.79 -22.26
CA LEU A 283 12.37 -0.92 -21.09
C LEU A 283 11.23 0.09 -21.14
N ALA A 284 10.48 0.17 -20.04
CA ALA A 284 9.53 1.24 -19.86
C ALA A 284 10.28 2.57 -19.63
N GLU A 285 9.60 3.67 -19.90
CA GLU A 285 10.06 4.99 -19.48
C GLU A 285 9.96 5.07 -17.95
N LEU A 286 11.06 4.71 -17.29
CA LEU A 286 11.14 4.64 -15.84
C LEU A 286 10.66 5.96 -15.22
N PHE A 287 9.73 5.85 -14.26
CA PHE A 287 9.15 6.98 -13.51
C PHE A 287 8.22 7.91 -14.32
N ALA A 288 7.73 7.48 -15.49
CA ALA A 288 6.72 8.22 -16.23
C ALA A 288 5.40 8.28 -15.45
N THR A 289 4.99 9.50 -15.09
CA THR A 289 3.67 9.79 -14.46
C THR A 289 2.55 9.92 -15.50
N THR A 290 2.90 9.86 -16.77
CA THR A 290 2.01 9.86 -17.93
C THR A 290 2.24 8.61 -18.76
N GLY A 291 1.18 8.14 -19.42
CA GLY A 291 1.24 7.06 -20.38
C GLY A 291 2.25 7.26 -21.51
N HIS A 292 2.79 6.15 -22.02
CA HIS A 292 3.72 6.15 -23.15
C HIS A 292 3.26 5.16 -24.23
N VAL A 293 3.56 5.48 -25.49
CA VAL A 293 3.24 4.64 -26.64
C VAL A 293 4.48 3.85 -27.06
N TYR A 294 4.36 2.54 -27.07
CA TYR A 294 5.41 1.63 -27.49
C TYR A 294 5.01 0.94 -28.78
N THR A 295 6.03 0.59 -29.55
CA THR A 295 5.87 -0.16 -30.80
C THR A 295 6.96 -1.20 -30.93
N TYR A 296 6.59 -2.37 -31.43
CA TYR A 296 7.49 -3.46 -31.80
C TYR A 296 7.13 -3.99 -33.18
N THR A 297 8.12 -4.21 -34.03
CA THR A 297 7.92 -4.76 -35.38
C THR A 297 8.27 -6.24 -35.39
N ASP A 298 7.26 -7.09 -35.52
CA ASP A 298 7.44 -8.53 -35.72
C ASP A 298 7.63 -8.85 -37.21
N GLN A 299 8.82 -9.31 -37.56
CA GLN A 299 9.20 -9.64 -38.93
C GLN A 299 10.27 -10.76 -38.95
N PRO A 300 10.23 -11.69 -39.92
CA PRO A 300 9.23 -11.83 -40.97
C PRO A 300 7.97 -12.61 -40.52
N VAL A 301 6.83 -12.22 -41.06
CA VAL A 301 5.54 -12.94 -40.93
C VAL A 301 4.92 -13.21 -42.31
N ILE A 302 3.99 -14.15 -42.37
CA ILE A 302 3.27 -14.52 -43.60
C ILE A 302 2.05 -13.60 -43.76
N PRO A 303 1.95 -12.82 -44.85
CA PRO A 303 0.79 -11.97 -45.12
C PRO A 303 -0.53 -12.76 -45.04
N GLY A 304 -1.52 -12.23 -44.31
CA GLY A 304 -2.85 -12.81 -44.16
C GLY A 304 -2.95 -14.00 -43.19
N ALA A 305 -1.84 -14.50 -42.64
CA ALA A 305 -1.89 -15.56 -41.63
C ALA A 305 -2.40 -15.03 -40.28
N SER A 306 -2.92 -15.94 -39.44
CA SER A 306 -3.37 -15.58 -38.10
C SER A 306 -2.22 -15.56 -37.12
N TYR A 307 -2.02 -14.42 -36.47
CA TYR A 307 -1.07 -14.22 -35.39
C TYR A 307 -1.79 -13.62 -34.19
N TYR A 308 -1.43 -14.08 -33.01
CA TYR A 308 -1.95 -13.61 -31.72
C TYR A 308 -0.78 -13.13 -30.86
N TYR A 309 -0.99 -12.06 -30.10
CA TYR A 309 0.05 -11.46 -29.27
C TYR A 309 -0.39 -11.33 -27.82
N GLN A 310 0.53 -11.60 -26.90
CA GLN A 310 0.41 -11.25 -25.49
C GLN A 310 1.53 -10.30 -25.12
N LEU A 311 1.22 -9.37 -24.23
CA LEU A 311 2.19 -8.45 -23.62
C LEU A 311 2.34 -8.86 -22.15
N GLU A 312 3.56 -9.02 -21.68
CA GLU A 312 3.86 -9.24 -20.27
C GLU A 312 4.57 -8.00 -19.74
N ASP A 313 4.02 -7.31 -18.75
CA ASP A 313 4.75 -6.28 -18.01
C ASP A 313 5.51 -6.90 -16.83
N VAL A 314 6.65 -6.30 -16.50
CA VAL A 314 7.53 -6.72 -15.41
C VAL A 314 7.82 -5.50 -14.54
N ASP A 315 7.41 -5.54 -13.29
CA ASP A 315 7.63 -4.42 -12.37
C ASP A 315 9.03 -4.42 -11.73
N VAL A 316 9.38 -3.33 -11.05
CA VAL A 316 10.68 -3.19 -10.33
C VAL A 316 10.91 -4.21 -9.23
N ASN A 317 9.86 -4.89 -8.77
CA ASN A 317 9.91 -5.95 -7.77
C ASN A 317 9.94 -7.36 -8.41
N GLY A 318 9.88 -7.45 -9.74
CA GLY A 318 9.90 -8.69 -10.50
C GLY A 318 8.54 -9.38 -10.63
N VAL A 319 7.44 -8.74 -10.24
CA VAL A 319 6.08 -9.23 -10.50
C VAL A 319 5.81 -9.13 -12.00
N ARG A 320 5.10 -10.14 -12.54
CA ARG A 320 4.84 -10.27 -13.97
C ARG A 320 3.34 -10.38 -14.23
N THR A 321 2.81 -9.56 -15.12
CA THR A 321 1.38 -9.53 -15.46
C THR A 321 1.19 -9.67 -16.96
N LEU A 322 0.23 -10.50 -17.40
CA LEU A 322 -0.05 -10.77 -18.81
C LEU A 322 -1.30 -10.03 -19.30
N HIS A 323 -1.22 -9.44 -20.49
CA HIS A 323 -2.29 -8.76 -21.20
C HIS A 323 -2.59 -9.42 -22.55
N GLY A 324 -3.85 -9.41 -22.94
CA GLY A 324 -4.35 -10.05 -24.17
C GLY A 324 -4.83 -11.50 -23.94
N PRO A 325 -4.80 -12.35 -24.98
CA PRO A 325 -4.21 -12.12 -26.29
C PRO A 325 -5.02 -11.18 -27.18
N ILE A 326 -4.35 -10.54 -28.14
CA ILE A 326 -4.98 -9.81 -29.24
C ILE A 326 -4.67 -10.50 -30.57
N ARG A 327 -5.61 -10.44 -31.53
CA ARG A 327 -5.39 -10.94 -32.89
C ARG A 327 -4.84 -9.82 -33.79
N ALA A 328 -3.87 -10.15 -34.64
CA ALA A 328 -3.40 -9.25 -35.67
C ALA A 328 -4.49 -8.99 -36.72
N ASN A 329 -4.73 -7.71 -37.01
CA ASN A 329 -5.61 -7.27 -38.08
C ASN A 329 -4.75 -6.88 -39.28
N TRP A 330 -5.03 -7.48 -40.44
CA TRP A 330 -4.35 -7.14 -41.69
C TRP A 330 -5.04 -5.95 -42.33
N VAL A 331 -4.25 -4.97 -42.75
CA VAL A 331 -4.75 -3.88 -43.59
C VAL A 331 -4.53 -4.33 -45.03
N ASP A 332 -5.59 -4.34 -45.83
CA ASP A 332 -5.45 -4.58 -47.27
C ASP A 332 -4.64 -3.40 -47.87
N ASP A 333 -3.55 -3.71 -48.57
CA ASP A 333 -2.76 -2.73 -49.33
C ASP A 333 -3.57 -2.13 -50.50
#